data_AF-A0A8T2XL38-F1
#
_entry.id   AF-A0A8T2XL38-F1
#
_cell.length_a   1.000
_cell.length_b   1.000
_cell.length_c   1.000
_cell.angle_alpha   90.00
_cell.angle_beta   90.00
_cell.angle_gamma   90.00
#
_symmetry.space_group_name_H-M   'P 1'
#
loop_
_entity.id
_entity.type
_entity.pdbx_description
1 polymer ?
#
loop_
_entity_poly.entity_id
_entity_poly.type
_entity_poly.pdbx_seq_one_letter_code
_entity_poly.pdbx_strand_id
1 'polypeptide(L)'
;MYASTVPMDSSKLVLLLSFSYILLHQSSLTAAQPNFINYYCNNTGNYTTNSTYQRNLNSLLSSLASDTQIDYGFYNLSVGEFPDRVNAIALCRGDVAVDICRSCVNDSTHKILEVCPNKMGAFGVYALCMIRYSNRSIFGVVDEQPSFYRWNLQNVLDVTLFNQALQTLFARLRAKAASGNSLKKFATGNQSAGVETVYAIVQCTPDLSEGQCSSCLLDLFRMITNCCGGNVRGKIGAKLIRPSCNLRWETGPFFNGTLEILPSPPPPQISSPTSLPAPAQGRPWILINSLLHFDFDVLI
;
A
#
# COMPACT_ATOMS: atom_id res chain seq x y z
N MET A 1 -64.26 32.75 -6.08
CA MET A 1 -63.25 32.92 -5.02
C MET A 1 -61.91 33.17 -5.71
N TYR A 2 -61.49 34.43 -5.79
CA TYR A 2 -60.21 34.78 -6.40
C TYR A 2 -59.10 34.54 -5.36
N ALA A 3 -58.15 33.68 -5.71
CA ALA A 3 -56.95 33.44 -4.91
C ALA A 3 -56.09 34.71 -4.96
N SER A 4 -56.02 35.44 -3.86
CA SER A 4 -55.09 36.56 -3.71
C SER A 4 -53.67 36.01 -3.68
N THR A 5 -52.94 36.18 -4.78
CA THR A 5 -51.50 35.97 -4.84
C THR A 5 -50.84 37.12 -4.09
N VAL A 6 -50.40 36.87 -2.86
CA VAL A 6 -49.62 37.87 -2.10
C VAL A 6 -48.25 38.01 -2.80
N PRO A 7 -47.87 39.22 -3.25
CA PRO A 7 -46.57 39.43 -3.86
C PRO A 7 -45.48 39.16 -2.82
N MET A 8 -44.62 38.19 -3.11
CA MET A 8 -43.50 37.85 -2.24
C MET A 8 -42.46 38.95 -2.37
N ASP A 9 -42.23 39.68 -1.28
CA ASP A 9 -41.22 40.74 -1.18
C ASP A 9 -39.85 40.25 -1.70
N SER A 10 -39.22 41.06 -2.57
CA SER A 10 -37.90 40.81 -3.15
C SER A 10 -36.87 40.44 -2.08
N SER A 11 -36.97 41.06 -0.90
CA SER A 11 -36.10 40.81 0.25
C SER A 11 -36.25 39.37 0.79
N LYS A 12 -37.48 38.83 0.78
CA LYS A 12 -37.77 37.45 1.21
C LYS A 12 -37.31 36.42 0.18
N LEU A 13 -37.38 36.75 -1.11
CA LEU A 13 -36.88 35.89 -2.18
C LEU A 13 -35.35 35.76 -2.12
N VAL A 14 -34.63 36.85 -1.87
CA VAL A 14 -33.17 36.84 -1.68
C VAL A 14 -32.76 36.03 -0.44
N LEU A 15 -33.52 36.12 0.66
CA LEU A 15 -33.30 35.32 1.86
C LEU A 15 -33.51 33.81 1.60
N LEU A 16 -34.54 33.43 0.83
CA LEU A 16 -34.78 32.03 0.47
C LEU A 16 -33.69 31.47 -0.46
N LEU A 17 -33.22 32.28 -1.41
CA LEU A 17 -32.14 31.89 -2.34
C LEU A 17 -30.77 31.79 -1.64
N SER A 18 -30.52 32.64 -0.63
CA SER A 18 -29.30 32.53 0.19
C SER A 18 -29.34 31.34 1.14
N PHE A 19 -30.50 31.04 1.76
CA PHE A 19 -30.66 29.83 2.58
C PHE A 19 -30.50 28.55 1.75
N SER A 20 -31.03 28.49 0.53
CA SER A 20 -30.86 27.34 -0.36
C SER A 20 -29.43 27.20 -0.86
N TYR A 21 -28.73 28.31 -1.12
CA TYR A 21 -27.29 28.30 -1.46
C TYR A 21 -26.42 27.83 -0.29
N ILE A 22 -26.74 28.21 0.95
CA ILE A 22 -26.06 27.71 2.17
C ILE A 22 -26.34 26.22 2.39
N LEU A 23 -27.57 25.75 2.18
CA LEU A 23 -27.92 24.33 2.28
C LEU A 23 -27.24 23.48 1.19
N LEU A 24 -27.06 24.02 -0.03
CA LEU A 24 -26.31 23.36 -1.11
C LEU A 24 -24.81 23.29 -0.79
N HIS A 25 -24.23 24.30 -0.15
CA HIS A 25 -22.82 24.30 0.32
C HIS A 25 -22.59 23.54 1.63
N GLN A 26 -23.63 23.20 2.38
CA GLN A 26 -23.56 22.31 3.56
C GLN A 26 -23.67 20.82 3.20
N SER A 27 -23.60 20.46 1.91
CA SER A 27 -23.16 19.13 1.48
C SER A 27 -21.65 18.96 1.71
N SER A 28 -21.19 19.36 2.90
CA SER A 28 -19.88 19.02 3.42
C SER A 28 -19.73 17.51 3.37
N LEU A 29 -18.65 17.08 2.76
CA LEU A 29 -18.18 15.70 2.70
C LEU A 29 -18.59 14.96 3.97
N THR A 30 -19.55 14.04 3.85
CA THR A 30 -19.55 12.89 4.74
C THR A 30 -18.27 12.13 4.42
N ALA A 31 -17.17 12.52 5.06
CA ALA A 31 -16.07 11.62 5.29
C ALA A 31 -16.68 10.51 6.16
N ALA A 32 -17.28 9.51 5.52
CA ALA A 32 -17.58 8.26 6.17
C ALA A 32 -16.27 7.88 6.86
N GLN A 33 -16.27 7.85 8.19
CA GLN A 33 -15.09 7.44 8.94
C GLN A 33 -14.60 6.13 8.31
N PRO A 34 -13.33 6.03 7.90
CA PRO A 34 -12.85 4.85 7.20
C PRO A 34 -13.24 3.63 8.03
N ASN A 35 -13.83 2.59 7.43
CA ASN A 35 -14.35 1.48 8.24
C ASN A 35 -13.23 0.78 9.03
N PHE A 36 -13.42 0.60 10.34
CA PHE A 36 -12.56 -0.25 11.16
C PHE A 36 -12.82 -1.71 10.76
N ILE A 37 -11.87 -2.30 10.04
CA ILE A 37 -12.11 -3.50 9.24
C ILE A 37 -12.02 -4.76 10.08
N ASN A 38 -10.99 -4.86 10.93
CA ASN A 38 -10.74 -6.03 11.77
C ASN A 38 -10.07 -5.61 13.07
N TYR A 39 -10.25 -6.45 14.08
CA TYR A 39 -9.54 -6.33 15.35
C TYR A 39 -9.37 -7.67 16.04
N TYR A 40 -8.41 -7.71 16.96
CA TYR A 40 -8.16 -8.83 17.82
C TYR A 40 -7.78 -8.31 19.19
N CYS A 41 -8.48 -8.83 20.19
CA CYS A 41 -8.25 -8.54 21.60
C CYS A 41 -7.45 -9.70 22.18
N ASN A 42 -6.23 -9.42 22.65
CA ASN A 42 -5.39 -10.46 23.22
C ASN A 42 -6.02 -10.98 24.53
N ASN A 43 -6.11 -12.30 24.67
CA ASN A 43 -6.72 -12.96 25.82
C ASN A 43 -5.73 -13.36 26.92
N THR A 44 -4.43 -13.10 26.75
CA THR A 44 -3.42 -13.49 27.75
C THR A 44 -3.40 -12.64 29.03
N GLY A 45 -4.17 -11.54 29.09
CA GLY A 45 -4.24 -10.73 30.30
C GLY A 45 -5.19 -9.54 30.18
N ASN A 46 -5.88 -9.25 31.28
CA ASN A 46 -6.70 -8.06 31.43
C ASN A 46 -6.07 -7.14 32.48
N TYR A 47 -6.09 -5.83 32.25
CA TYR A 47 -5.73 -4.85 33.26
C TYR A 47 -6.98 -4.42 34.06
N THR A 48 -6.78 -3.99 35.31
CA THR A 48 -7.87 -3.45 36.13
C THR A 48 -8.12 -1.98 35.84
N THR A 49 -9.38 -1.55 35.96
CA THR A 49 -9.74 -0.13 35.84
C THR A 49 -8.98 0.70 36.88
N ASN A 50 -8.49 1.87 36.47
CA ASN A 50 -7.63 2.79 37.22
C ASN A 50 -6.24 2.24 37.61
N SER A 51 -5.80 1.15 36.98
CA SER A 51 -4.43 0.64 37.14
C SER A 51 -3.37 1.60 36.58
N THR A 52 -2.13 1.42 37.02
CA THR A 52 -0.97 2.09 36.42
C THR A 52 -0.82 1.70 34.95
N TYR A 53 -0.99 0.42 34.59
CA TYR A 53 -1.05 -0.03 33.20
C TYR A 53 -2.06 0.77 32.36
N GLN A 54 -3.30 0.96 32.84
CA GLN A 54 -4.30 1.74 32.10
C GLN A 54 -3.86 3.18 31.87
N ARG A 55 -3.28 3.83 32.89
CA ARG A 55 -2.77 5.21 32.76
C ARG A 55 -1.63 5.28 31.74
N ASN A 56 -0.71 4.31 31.76
CA ASN A 56 0.39 4.22 30.80
C ASN A 56 -0.13 3.98 29.37
N LEU A 57 -1.12 3.10 29.20
CA LEU A 57 -1.76 2.85 27.90
C LEU A 57 -2.44 4.10 27.36
N ASN A 58 -3.24 4.79 28.18
CA ASN A 58 -3.89 6.03 27.78
C ASN A 58 -2.86 7.10 27.39
N SER A 59 -1.82 7.29 28.20
CA SER A 59 -0.74 8.24 27.91
C SER A 59 -0.05 7.91 26.60
N LEU A 60 0.31 6.64 26.38
CA LEU A 60 0.96 6.18 25.17
C LEU A 60 0.09 6.44 23.93
N LEU A 61 -1.20 6.13 24.01
CA LEU A 61 -2.14 6.29 22.89
C LEU A 61 -2.38 7.79 22.58
N SER A 62 -2.44 8.64 23.60
CA SER A 62 -2.48 10.09 23.44
C SER A 62 -1.19 10.65 22.81
N SER A 63 -0.02 10.13 23.18
CA SER A 63 1.26 10.51 22.56
C SER A 63 1.29 10.14 21.08
N LEU A 64 0.82 8.94 20.70
CA LEU A 64 0.72 8.54 19.29
C LEU A 64 -0.22 9.46 18.49
N ALA A 65 -1.37 9.80 19.05
CA ALA A 65 -2.36 10.66 18.40
C ALA A 65 -1.90 12.11 18.20
N SER A 66 -1.06 12.62 19.11
CA SER A 66 -0.59 14.02 19.11
C SER A 66 0.79 14.20 18.46
N ASP A 67 1.47 13.13 18.05
CA ASP A 67 2.77 13.22 17.41
C ASP A 67 2.65 13.81 15.99
N THR A 68 3.13 15.04 15.87
CA THR A 68 3.19 15.82 14.62
C THR A 68 4.56 15.79 13.95
N GLN A 69 5.56 15.15 14.57
CA GLN A 69 6.91 15.05 14.05
C GLN A 69 7.05 13.88 13.06
N ILE A 70 6.22 12.83 13.23
CA ILE A 70 6.20 11.69 12.30
C ILE A 70 5.44 12.07 11.01
N ASP A 71 6.14 12.02 9.88
CA ASP A 71 5.61 12.26 8.52
C ASP A 71 5.75 11.03 7.59
N TYR A 72 6.46 9.99 8.01
CA TYR A 72 6.67 8.75 7.26
C TYR A 72 5.67 7.64 7.60
N GLY A 73 4.83 7.86 8.63
CA GLY A 73 3.67 7.01 8.94
C GLY A 73 3.96 5.73 9.72
N PHE A 74 5.14 5.60 10.33
CA PHE A 74 5.45 4.51 11.26
C PHE A 74 5.73 5.07 12.65
N TYR A 75 5.01 4.54 13.63
CA TYR A 75 5.09 4.95 15.02
C TYR A 75 5.50 3.76 15.87
N ASN A 76 6.45 3.97 16.77
CA ASN A 76 6.79 3.03 17.83
C ASN A 76 7.01 3.80 19.13
N LEU A 77 6.38 3.36 20.22
CA LEU A 77 6.50 4.04 21.50
C LEU A 77 6.33 3.05 22.66
N SER A 78 7.02 3.34 23.76
CA SER A 78 6.87 2.65 25.03
C SER A 78 6.62 3.64 26.15
N VAL A 79 5.77 3.28 27.11
CA VAL A 79 5.49 4.07 28.32
C VAL A 79 5.48 3.15 29.53
N GLY A 80 6.11 3.60 30.62
CA GLY A 80 6.16 2.89 31.89
C GLY A 80 7.21 1.77 31.94
N GLU A 81 7.34 1.17 33.12
CA GLU A 81 8.27 0.09 33.43
C GLU A 81 7.54 -1.18 33.85
N PHE A 82 8.23 -2.32 33.85
CA PHE A 82 7.66 -3.59 34.33
C PHE A 82 7.15 -3.44 35.77
N PRO A 83 5.92 -3.92 36.11
CA PRO A 83 5.02 -4.74 35.29
C PRO A 83 4.00 -3.95 34.43
N ASP A 84 3.97 -2.63 34.53
CA ASP A 84 2.97 -1.75 33.91
C ASP A 84 3.39 -1.15 32.56
N ARG A 85 4.50 -1.62 31.97
CA ARG A 85 5.01 -1.14 30.69
C ARG A 85 4.04 -1.49 29.56
N VAL A 86 3.84 -0.52 28.67
CA VAL A 86 3.04 -0.65 27.45
C VAL A 86 3.91 -0.32 26.26
N ASN A 87 3.85 -1.14 25.21
CA ASN A 87 4.51 -0.92 23.93
C ASN A 87 3.44 -0.80 22.84
N ALA A 88 3.64 0.07 21.86
CA ALA A 88 2.74 0.18 20.73
C ALA A 88 3.46 0.44 19.42
N ILE A 89 2.82 -0.03 18.35
CA ILE A 89 3.17 0.27 16.97
C ILE A 89 1.91 0.75 16.25
N ALA A 90 2.03 1.84 15.50
CA ALA A 90 1.06 2.21 14.47
C ALA A 90 1.76 2.30 13.12
N LEU A 91 1.08 1.88 12.06
CA LEU A 91 1.62 1.92 10.70
C LEU A 91 0.54 2.34 9.72
N CYS A 92 0.78 3.45 9.02
CA CYS A 92 0.00 3.89 7.88
C CYS A 92 0.44 3.18 6.61
N ARG A 93 -0.47 3.06 5.64
CA ARG A 93 -0.13 2.61 4.29
C ARG A 93 0.85 3.59 3.64
N GLY A 94 1.90 3.08 2.99
CA GLY A 94 3.07 3.90 2.63
C GLY A 94 2.85 5.01 1.57
N ASP A 95 1.70 5.01 0.90
CA ASP A 95 1.23 5.97 -0.12
C ASP A 95 0.16 6.95 0.40
N VAL A 96 -0.18 6.92 1.70
CA VAL A 96 -1.19 7.80 2.30
C VAL A 96 -0.57 9.15 2.69
N ALA A 97 -1.31 10.23 2.42
CA ALA A 97 -0.89 11.58 2.80
C ALA A 97 -0.78 11.73 4.34
N VAL A 98 0.10 12.62 4.78
CA VAL A 98 0.49 12.76 6.20
C VAL A 98 -0.70 13.08 7.10
N ASP A 99 -1.57 14.00 6.68
CA ASP A 99 -2.78 14.39 7.38
C ASP A 99 -3.79 13.24 7.51
N ILE A 100 -4.01 12.49 6.42
CA ILE A 100 -4.88 11.31 6.42
C ILE A 100 -4.29 10.21 7.31
N CYS A 101 -2.97 10.01 7.28
CA CYS A 101 -2.28 9.06 8.15
C CYS A 101 -2.48 9.41 9.63
N ARG A 102 -2.22 10.66 10.00
CA ARG A 102 -2.39 11.15 11.39
C ARG A 102 -3.83 11.00 11.86
N SER A 103 -4.81 11.36 11.02
CA SER A 103 -6.23 11.15 11.33
C SER A 103 -6.52 9.67 11.57
N CYS A 104 -6.02 8.77 10.70
CA CYS A 104 -6.24 7.34 10.84
C CYS A 104 -5.64 6.78 12.15
N VAL A 105 -4.43 7.21 12.51
CA VAL A 105 -3.79 6.81 13.77
C VAL A 105 -4.58 7.33 14.97
N ASN A 106 -5.00 8.60 14.95
CA ASN A 106 -5.84 9.18 16.00
C ASN A 106 -7.17 8.42 16.17
N ASP A 107 -7.88 8.11 15.07
CA ASP A 107 -9.11 7.34 15.15
C ASP A 107 -8.86 5.92 15.70
N SER A 108 -7.70 5.33 15.34
CA SER A 108 -7.27 4.01 15.83
C SER A 108 -7.04 3.96 17.32
N THR A 109 -6.47 5.01 17.93
CA THR A 109 -6.18 5.04 19.37
C THR A 109 -7.46 5.03 20.20
N HIS A 110 -8.53 5.67 19.72
CA HIS A 110 -9.84 5.63 20.34
C HIS A 110 -10.55 4.30 20.08
N LYS A 111 -10.61 3.87 18.81
CA LYS A 111 -11.41 2.70 18.43
C LYS A 111 -10.89 1.40 19.05
N ILE A 112 -9.56 1.26 19.19
CA ILE A 112 -8.98 0.04 19.76
C ILE A 112 -9.35 -0.18 21.23
N LEU A 113 -9.53 0.90 22.00
CA LEU A 113 -9.99 0.81 23.40
C LEU A 113 -11.49 0.50 23.50
N GLU A 114 -12.28 1.02 22.56
CA GLU A 114 -13.72 0.73 22.47
C GLU A 114 -13.98 -0.76 22.17
N VAL A 115 -13.27 -1.32 21.18
CA VAL A 115 -13.50 -2.71 20.75
C VAL A 115 -12.77 -3.76 21.59
N CYS A 116 -11.69 -3.38 22.29
CA CYS A 116 -10.92 -4.26 23.18
C CYS A 116 -10.81 -3.67 24.60
N PRO A 117 -11.92 -3.58 25.35
CA PRO A 117 -11.90 -3.02 26.69
C PRO A 117 -11.07 -3.88 27.65
N ASN A 118 -10.30 -3.22 28.51
CA ASN A 118 -9.53 -3.83 29.60
C ASN A 118 -8.46 -4.86 29.18
N LYS A 119 -8.02 -4.87 27.92
CA LYS A 119 -7.03 -5.82 27.43
C LYS A 119 -5.60 -5.32 27.57
N MET A 120 -4.67 -6.22 27.92
CA MET A 120 -3.23 -5.90 27.95
C MET A 120 -2.56 -6.00 26.57
N GLY A 121 -3.31 -6.32 25.53
CA GLY A 121 -2.83 -6.22 24.16
C GLY A 121 -3.97 -6.28 23.16
N ALA A 122 -3.82 -5.57 22.06
CA ALA A 122 -4.79 -5.59 20.97
C ALA A 122 -4.12 -5.26 19.64
N PHE A 123 -4.76 -5.67 18.55
CA PHE A 123 -4.42 -5.30 17.18
C PHE A 123 -5.68 -4.84 16.45
N GLY A 124 -5.62 -3.70 15.79
CA GLY A 124 -6.73 -3.09 15.07
C GLY A 124 -6.31 -2.61 13.69
N VAL A 125 -7.22 -2.67 12.73
CA VAL A 125 -6.92 -2.40 11.33
C VAL A 125 -8.02 -1.56 10.69
N TYR A 126 -7.64 -0.38 10.20
CA TYR A 126 -8.40 0.41 9.24
C TYR A 126 -7.96 0.11 7.81
N ALA A 127 -8.63 0.74 6.84
CA ALA A 127 -8.23 0.66 5.43
C ALA A 127 -6.83 1.25 5.18
N LEU A 128 -6.47 2.32 5.90
CA LEU A 128 -5.30 3.16 5.62
C LEU A 128 -4.21 3.07 6.70
N CYS A 129 -4.49 2.48 7.86
CA CYS A 129 -3.51 2.27 8.91
C CYS A 129 -3.87 1.07 9.80
N MET A 130 -2.93 0.65 10.63
CA MET A 130 -3.13 -0.35 11.68
C MET A 130 -2.46 0.10 12.98
N ILE A 131 -2.99 -0.37 14.11
CA ILE A 131 -2.46 -0.12 15.45
C ILE A 131 -2.35 -1.42 16.22
N ARG A 132 -1.28 -1.60 17.00
CA ARG A 132 -1.17 -2.65 18.01
C ARG A 132 -0.53 -2.11 19.28
N TYR A 133 -0.96 -2.64 20.41
CA TYR A 133 -0.27 -2.44 21.69
C TYR A 133 -0.15 -3.76 22.44
N SER A 134 0.85 -3.86 23.32
CA SER A 134 1.05 -5.00 24.20
C SER A 134 1.91 -4.65 25.42
N ASN A 135 1.69 -5.37 26.51
CA ASN A 135 2.57 -5.38 27.67
C ASN A 135 3.92 -6.08 27.44
N ARG A 136 4.06 -6.87 26.36
CA ARG A 136 5.31 -7.52 25.95
C ARG A 136 6.06 -6.66 24.91
N SER A 137 7.36 -6.90 24.75
CA SER A 137 8.13 -6.25 23.68
C SER A 137 7.64 -6.74 22.30
N ILE A 138 7.41 -5.81 21.37
CA ILE A 138 6.88 -6.06 20.03
C ILE A 138 7.73 -5.43 18.92
N PHE A 139 8.88 -4.83 19.26
CA PHE A 139 9.77 -4.15 18.31
C PHE A 139 10.85 -5.09 17.79
N GLY A 140 11.17 -5.02 16.51
CA GLY A 140 12.22 -5.81 15.86
C GLY A 140 11.92 -7.31 15.80
N VAL A 141 10.68 -7.70 16.12
CA VAL A 141 10.22 -9.09 16.15
C VAL A 141 9.06 -9.27 15.19
N VAL A 142 9.12 -10.36 14.42
CA VAL A 142 8.03 -10.75 13.54
C VAL A 142 6.89 -11.27 14.39
N ASP A 143 5.70 -10.69 14.21
CA ASP A 143 4.47 -11.19 14.80
C ASP A 143 3.47 -11.52 13.69
N GLU A 144 3.13 -12.80 13.60
CA GLU A 144 2.29 -13.35 12.54
C GLU A 144 0.83 -13.51 12.95
N GLN A 145 0.51 -13.29 14.23
CA GLN A 145 -0.82 -13.53 14.78
C GLN A 145 -1.40 -12.29 15.44
N PRO A 146 -2.69 -11.98 15.22
CA PRO A 146 -3.62 -12.71 14.35
C PRO A 146 -3.31 -12.48 12.86
N SER A 147 -3.76 -13.40 12.01
CA SER A 147 -3.80 -13.20 10.55
C SER A 147 -5.23 -12.88 10.10
N PHE A 148 -5.46 -11.72 9.50
CA PHE A 148 -6.72 -11.37 8.86
C PHE A 148 -6.62 -11.52 7.35
N TYR A 149 -7.64 -12.13 6.75
CA TYR A 149 -7.70 -12.29 5.29
C TYR A 149 -9.12 -12.10 4.78
N ARG A 150 -9.23 -11.52 3.58
CA ARG A 150 -10.50 -11.37 2.85
C ARG A 150 -10.20 -11.37 1.36
N TRP A 151 -11.06 -12.00 0.57
CA TRP A 151 -10.94 -12.03 -0.89
C TRP A 151 -12.27 -11.72 -1.55
N ASN A 152 -12.20 -11.29 -2.80
CA ASN A 152 -13.36 -11.12 -3.66
C ASN A 152 -13.89 -12.50 -4.07
N LEU A 153 -15.21 -12.67 -4.11
CA LEU A 153 -15.81 -13.95 -4.53
C LEU A 153 -15.68 -14.18 -6.04
N GLN A 154 -15.56 -13.11 -6.83
CA GLN A 154 -15.38 -13.16 -8.27
C GLN A 154 -13.98 -13.65 -8.64
N ASN A 155 -13.94 -14.46 -9.71
CA ASN A 155 -12.71 -14.95 -10.29
C ASN A 155 -12.29 -14.06 -11.47
N VAL A 156 -10.99 -14.05 -11.70
CA VAL A 156 -10.37 -13.55 -12.93
C VAL A 156 -10.72 -14.47 -14.11
N LEU A 157 -10.58 -13.97 -15.33
CA LEU A 157 -10.92 -14.71 -16.56
C LEU A 157 -9.92 -15.83 -16.84
N ASP A 158 -8.62 -15.51 -16.82
CA ASP A 158 -7.54 -16.47 -16.95
C ASP A 158 -6.79 -16.64 -15.63
N VAL A 159 -7.23 -17.64 -14.86
CA VAL A 159 -6.66 -17.96 -13.55
C VAL A 159 -5.16 -18.29 -13.65
N THR A 160 -4.71 -18.96 -14.70
CA THR A 160 -3.32 -19.39 -14.80
C THR A 160 -2.42 -18.19 -15.07
N LEU A 161 -2.75 -17.40 -16.09
CA LEU A 161 -2.00 -16.21 -16.47
C LEU A 161 -2.00 -15.17 -15.35
N PHE A 162 -3.14 -14.94 -14.70
CA PHE A 162 -3.24 -14.00 -13.58
C PHE A 162 -2.38 -14.39 -12.39
N ASN A 163 -2.38 -15.66 -11.99
CA ASN A 163 -1.56 -16.09 -10.85
C ASN A 163 -0.05 -16.04 -11.18
N GLN A 164 0.35 -16.30 -12.42
CA GLN A 164 1.75 -16.12 -12.86
C GLN A 164 2.16 -14.64 -12.80
N ALA A 165 1.30 -13.74 -13.28
CA ALA A 165 1.51 -12.30 -13.18
C ALA A 165 1.59 -11.83 -11.71
N LEU A 166 0.69 -12.31 -10.85
CA LEU A 166 0.68 -12.00 -9.42
C LEU A 166 1.95 -12.51 -8.70
N GLN A 167 2.42 -13.72 -9.01
CA GLN A 167 3.67 -14.26 -8.46
C GLN A 167 4.88 -13.42 -8.87
N THR A 168 4.97 -13.06 -10.15
CA THR A 168 6.05 -12.22 -10.70
C THR A 168 6.04 -10.84 -10.05
N LEU A 169 4.87 -10.21 -9.98
CA LEU A 169 4.69 -8.91 -9.33
C LEU A 169 5.08 -8.98 -7.86
N PHE A 170 4.57 -9.96 -7.12
CA PHE A 170 4.85 -10.14 -5.70
C PHE A 170 6.34 -10.30 -5.43
N ALA A 171 7.05 -11.13 -6.20
CA ALA A 171 8.50 -11.34 -6.01
C ALA A 171 9.28 -10.01 -6.10
N ARG A 172 8.96 -9.17 -7.09
CA ARG A 172 9.54 -7.84 -7.27
C ARG A 172 9.19 -6.90 -6.12
N LEU A 173 7.91 -6.82 -5.75
CA LEU A 173 7.45 -5.92 -4.69
C LEU A 173 8.01 -6.32 -3.32
N ARG A 174 8.08 -7.62 -3.03
CA ARG A 174 8.67 -8.15 -1.81
C ARG A 174 10.13 -7.71 -1.66
N ALA A 175 10.94 -7.86 -2.70
CA ALA A 175 12.33 -7.42 -2.67
C ALA A 175 12.43 -5.91 -2.42
N LYS A 176 11.66 -5.09 -3.15
CA LYS A 176 11.64 -3.62 -3.02
C LYS A 176 11.20 -3.15 -1.62
N ALA A 177 10.17 -3.77 -1.04
CA ALA A 177 9.71 -3.41 0.30
C ALA A 177 10.70 -3.86 1.39
N ALA A 178 11.26 -5.07 1.26
CA ALA A 178 12.21 -5.62 2.23
C ALA A 178 13.49 -4.78 2.33
N SER A 179 14.00 -4.29 1.20
CA SER A 179 15.18 -3.41 1.13
C SER A 179 14.92 -1.97 1.58
N GLY A 180 13.70 -1.63 2.03
CA GLY A 180 13.40 -0.32 2.60
C GLY A 180 14.20 -0.04 3.88
N ASN A 181 14.21 1.22 4.32
CA ASN A 181 14.97 1.64 5.51
C ASN A 181 14.10 1.59 6.80
N SER A 182 14.61 2.16 7.89
CA SER A 182 13.93 2.24 9.19
C SER A 182 12.69 3.13 9.22
N LEU A 183 12.42 3.90 8.15
CA LEU A 183 11.27 4.79 8.04
C LEU A 183 10.15 4.16 7.21
N LYS A 184 10.49 3.44 6.14
CA LYS A 184 9.49 2.91 5.20
C LYS A 184 9.95 1.63 4.51
N LYS A 185 9.13 0.58 4.65
CA LYS A 185 9.25 -0.72 3.96
C LYS A 185 7.96 -1.03 3.22
N PHE A 186 7.78 -0.42 2.06
CA PHE A 186 6.54 -0.41 1.29
C PHE A 186 6.84 -0.45 -0.20
N ALA A 187 6.05 -1.21 -0.96
CA ALA A 187 6.13 -1.22 -2.41
C ALA A 187 4.75 -1.43 -3.04
N THR A 188 4.54 -0.76 -4.17
CA THR A 188 3.37 -0.94 -5.02
C THR A 188 3.80 -1.21 -6.46
N GLY A 189 2.90 -1.77 -7.25
CA GLY A 189 3.12 -1.92 -8.67
C GLY A 189 1.98 -2.67 -9.34
N ASN A 190 2.12 -2.86 -10.64
CA ASN A 190 1.17 -3.62 -11.44
C ASN A 190 1.89 -4.59 -12.39
N GLN A 191 1.11 -5.52 -12.94
CA GLN A 191 1.54 -6.48 -13.94
C GLN A 191 0.34 -6.86 -14.81
N SER A 192 0.51 -6.81 -16.14
CA SER A 192 -0.53 -7.26 -17.07
C SER A 192 -0.67 -8.79 -17.05
N ALA A 193 -1.91 -9.25 -17.17
CA ALA A 193 -2.33 -10.65 -17.18
C ALA A 193 -3.35 -10.87 -18.31
N GLY A 194 -2.93 -10.62 -19.55
CA GLY A 194 -3.82 -10.67 -20.71
C GLY A 194 -4.74 -9.45 -20.75
N VAL A 195 -6.06 -9.68 -20.69
CA VAL A 195 -7.06 -8.60 -20.68
C VAL A 195 -7.24 -7.96 -19.30
N GLU A 196 -6.74 -8.60 -18.25
CA GLU A 196 -6.75 -8.08 -16.88
C GLU A 196 -5.37 -7.54 -16.49
N THR A 197 -5.32 -6.69 -15.47
CA THR A 197 -4.07 -6.22 -14.86
C THR A 197 -4.18 -6.39 -13.36
N VAL A 198 -3.15 -6.96 -12.74
CA VAL A 198 -3.08 -7.04 -11.28
C VAL A 198 -2.35 -5.82 -10.74
N TYR A 199 -2.97 -5.14 -9.78
CA TYR A 199 -2.37 -4.08 -8.98
C TYR A 199 -2.12 -4.63 -7.59
N ALA A 200 -0.94 -4.42 -7.02
CA ALA A 200 -0.61 -4.94 -5.70
C ALA A 200 0.17 -3.95 -4.84
N ILE A 201 -0.01 -4.09 -3.53
CA ILE A 201 0.81 -3.46 -2.49
C ILE A 201 1.36 -4.55 -1.56
N VAL A 202 2.56 -4.32 -1.06
CA VAL A 202 3.12 -5.07 0.07
C VAL A 202 3.78 -4.10 1.03
N GLN A 203 3.73 -4.44 2.32
CA GLN A 203 4.29 -3.58 3.36
C GLN A 203 4.73 -4.38 4.58
N CYS A 204 5.81 -3.93 5.22
CA CYS A 204 6.27 -4.41 6.51
C CYS A 204 6.33 -3.26 7.53
N THR A 205 6.34 -3.59 8.81
CA THR A 205 6.74 -2.63 9.83
C THR A 205 8.25 -2.32 9.68
N PRO A 206 8.66 -1.05 9.61
CA PRO A 206 10.07 -0.67 9.36
C PRO A 206 11.08 -1.08 10.43
N ASP A 207 10.65 -1.48 11.62
CA ASP A 207 11.50 -2.00 12.70
C ASP A 207 12.10 -3.38 12.41
N LEU A 208 11.62 -4.09 11.39
CA LEU A 208 12.13 -5.40 11.00
C LEU A 208 13.41 -5.27 10.17
N SER A 209 14.28 -6.29 10.24
CA SER A 209 15.35 -6.46 9.25
C SER A 209 14.79 -6.78 7.86
N GLU A 210 15.62 -6.63 6.83
CA GLU A 210 15.28 -7.02 5.46
C GLU A 210 14.85 -8.50 5.37
N GLY A 211 15.62 -9.40 5.98
CA GLY A 211 15.31 -10.83 6.00
C GLY A 211 13.98 -11.15 6.68
N GLN A 212 13.72 -10.52 7.84
CA GLN A 212 12.46 -10.68 8.57
C GLN A 212 11.26 -10.17 7.77
N CYS A 213 11.38 -9.00 7.13
CA CYS A 213 10.32 -8.46 6.27
C CYS A 213 10.05 -9.38 5.07
N SER A 214 11.11 -9.81 4.37
CA SER A 214 11.01 -10.71 3.21
C SER A 214 10.35 -12.04 3.56
N SER A 215 10.72 -12.64 4.71
CA SER A 215 10.11 -13.88 5.20
C SER A 215 8.63 -13.68 5.53
N CYS A 216 8.29 -12.64 6.31
CA CYS A 216 6.90 -12.37 6.69
C CYS A 216 5.99 -12.23 5.46
N LEU A 217 6.44 -11.48 4.44
CA LEU A 217 5.70 -11.31 3.19
C LEU A 217 5.57 -12.62 2.42
N LEU A 218 6.65 -13.41 2.34
CA LEU A 218 6.63 -14.70 1.65
C LEU A 218 5.64 -15.68 2.31
N ASP A 219 5.64 -15.75 3.65
CA ASP A 219 4.76 -16.62 4.40
C ASP A 219 3.30 -16.18 4.27
N LEU A 220 3.05 -14.87 4.23
CA LEU A 220 1.73 -14.31 3.91
C LEU A 220 1.28 -14.70 2.49
N PHE A 221 2.18 -14.63 1.50
CA PHE A 221 1.86 -15.00 0.11
C PHE A 221 1.59 -16.50 -0.05
N ARG A 222 2.29 -17.37 0.70
CA ARG A 222 2.03 -18.82 0.72
C ARG A 222 0.62 -19.17 1.22
N MET A 223 -0.03 -18.28 1.98
CA MET A 223 -1.43 -18.50 2.38
C MET A 223 -2.37 -18.57 1.17
N ILE A 224 -2.05 -17.95 0.03
CA ILE A 224 -2.89 -17.97 -1.18
C ILE A 224 -3.21 -19.42 -1.61
N THR A 225 -2.23 -20.32 -1.50
CA THR A 225 -2.41 -21.75 -1.82
C THR A 225 -2.78 -22.57 -0.60
N ASN A 226 -2.24 -22.24 0.58
CA ASN A 226 -2.26 -23.14 1.73
C ASN A 226 -3.44 -22.91 2.67
N CYS A 227 -4.17 -21.79 2.56
CA CYS A 227 -5.33 -21.51 3.40
C CYS A 227 -6.65 -21.67 2.64
N CYS A 228 -7.75 -21.77 3.39
CA CYS A 228 -9.11 -21.61 2.88
C CYS A 228 -9.44 -22.53 1.68
N GLY A 229 -8.87 -23.73 1.63
CA GLY A 229 -9.06 -24.68 0.54
C GLY A 229 -8.55 -24.20 -0.83
N GLY A 230 -7.59 -23.27 -0.86
CA GLY A 230 -7.06 -22.69 -2.10
C GLY A 230 -7.98 -21.65 -2.76
N ASN A 231 -9.07 -21.25 -2.10
CA ASN A 231 -10.09 -20.36 -2.66
C ASN A 231 -9.63 -18.91 -2.88
N VAL A 232 -8.42 -18.54 -2.46
CA VAL A 232 -7.85 -17.21 -2.72
C VAL A 232 -7.24 -17.13 -4.12
N ARG A 233 -6.82 -18.28 -4.67
CA ARG A 233 -6.22 -18.37 -6.00
C ARG A 233 -7.21 -17.91 -7.07
N GLY A 234 -6.74 -17.07 -8.00
CA GLY A 234 -7.55 -16.58 -9.12
C GLY A 234 -8.66 -15.60 -8.74
N LYS A 235 -8.65 -15.03 -7.52
CA LYS A 235 -9.60 -13.99 -7.14
C LYS A 235 -9.16 -12.63 -7.68
N ILE A 236 -10.14 -11.84 -8.13
CA ILE A 236 -9.89 -10.49 -8.67
C ILE A 236 -9.31 -9.53 -7.62
N GLY A 237 -9.39 -9.88 -6.34
CA GLY A 237 -8.73 -9.14 -5.28
C GLY A 237 -8.70 -9.91 -3.97
N ALA A 238 -7.68 -9.65 -3.16
CA ALA A 238 -7.63 -10.08 -1.78
C ALA A 238 -6.73 -9.19 -0.93
N LYS A 239 -6.97 -9.22 0.39
CA LYS A 239 -6.20 -8.54 1.42
C LYS A 239 -5.81 -9.56 2.49
N LEU A 240 -4.52 -9.64 2.79
CA LEU A 240 -3.96 -10.46 3.85
C LEU A 240 -3.14 -9.54 4.77
N ILE A 241 -3.35 -9.64 6.08
CA ILE A 241 -2.83 -8.69 7.07
C ILE A 241 -2.35 -9.44 8.29
N ARG A 242 -1.11 -9.18 8.68
CA ARG A 242 -0.51 -9.56 9.95
C ARG A 242 0.00 -8.31 10.67
N PRO A 243 0.27 -8.38 11.98
CA PRO A 243 0.85 -7.27 12.73
C PRO A 243 2.15 -6.72 12.11
N SER A 244 2.98 -7.59 11.53
CA SER A 244 4.30 -7.23 11.00
C SER A 244 4.35 -7.00 9.49
N CYS A 245 3.40 -7.53 8.72
CA CYS A 245 3.39 -7.38 7.27
C CYS A 245 1.99 -7.55 6.66
N ASN A 246 1.77 -6.96 5.48
CA ASN A 246 0.51 -7.09 4.75
C ASN A 246 0.71 -7.12 3.24
N LEU A 247 -0.26 -7.74 2.55
CA LEU A 247 -0.34 -7.93 1.12
C LEU A 247 -1.77 -7.62 0.68
N ARG A 248 -1.93 -6.84 -0.39
CA ARG A 248 -3.23 -6.68 -1.04
C ARG A 248 -3.05 -6.61 -2.56
N TRP A 249 -3.97 -7.23 -3.29
CA TRP A 249 -4.12 -7.02 -4.73
C TRP A 249 -5.56 -6.80 -5.11
N GLU A 250 -5.76 -6.15 -6.26
CA GLU A 250 -7.04 -5.94 -6.94
C GLU A 250 -6.79 -5.89 -8.46
N THR A 251 -7.83 -6.06 -9.27
CA THR A 251 -7.76 -5.86 -10.73
C THR A 251 -7.92 -4.41 -11.17
N GLY A 252 -8.38 -3.53 -10.26
CA GLY A 252 -8.45 -2.09 -10.48
C GLY A 252 -7.39 -1.33 -9.66
N PRO A 253 -6.92 -0.15 -10.11
CA PRO A 253 -5.98 0.66 -9.34
C PRO A 253 -6.61 1.17 -8.03
N PHE A 254 -5.88 1.10 -6.91
CA PHE A 254 -6.37 1.47 -5.57
C PHE A 254 -5.32 2.17 -4.66
N PHE A 255 -4.18 2.52 -5.25
CA PHE A 255 -3.12 3.30 -4.63
C PHE A 255 -2.79 4.47 -5.55
N ASN A 256 -2.30 5.57 -4.97
CA ASN A 256 -1.81 6.69 -5.73
C ASN A 256 -0.49 6.28 -6.35
N GLY A 257 -0.56 5.59 -7.49
CA GLY A 257 0.60 5.41 -8.33
C GLY A 257 1.06 6.80 -8.76
N THR A 258 2.20 7.25 -8.26
CA THR A 258 3.10 7.98 -9.14
C THR A 258 3.24 7.06 -10.34
N LEU A 259 2.62 7.44 -11.46
CA LEU A 259 2.95 6.83 -12.73
C LEU A 259 4.46 7.07 -12.86
N GLU A 260 5.28 6.08 -12.51
CA GLU A 260 6.65 6.02 -12.98
C GLU A 260 6.50 6.00 -14.49
N ILE A 261 6.55 7.19 -15.10
CA ILE A 261 6.71 7.35 -16.53
C ILE A 261 8.06 6.69 -16.79
N LEU A 262 8.02 5.41 -17.15
CA LEU A 262 9.18 4.75 -17.72
C LEU A 262 9.60 5.65 -18.89
N PRO A 263 10.84 6.18 -18.93
CA PRO A 263 11.26 6.99 -20.05
C PRO A 263 10.99 6.18 -21.32
N SER A 264 10.18 6.73 -22.22
CA SER A 264 9.85 6.06 -23.47
C SER A 264 11.16 5.65 -24.15
N PRO A 265 11.25 4.43 -24.69
CA PRO A 265 12.42 4.05 -25.47
C PRO A 265 12.64 5.10 -26.56
N PRO A 266 13.89 5.53 -26.79
CA PRO A 266 14.16 6.53 -27.81
C PRO A 266 13.56 6.08 -29.15
N PRO A 267 12.98 7.00 -29.95
CA PRO A 267 12.47 6.68 -31.27
C PRO A 267 13.54 5.91 -32.06
N PRO A 268 13.18 4.90 -32.86
CA PRO A 268 14.13 4.28 -33.77
C PRO A 268 14.81 5.38 -34.57
N GLN A 269 16.14 5.50 -34.43
CA GLN A 269 16.90 6.40 -35.27
C GLN A 269 16.74 5.90 -36.70
N ILE A 270 15.94 6.62 -37.48
CA ILE A 270 15.94 6.51 -38.93
C ILE A 270 17.33 6.99 -39.34
N SER A 271 18.23 6.05 -39.62
CA SER A 271 19.49 6.34 -40.30
C SER A 271 19.14 7.02 -41.62
N SER A 272 19.48 8.29 -41.74
CA SER A 272 19.41 9.03 -42.98
C SER A 272 20.22 8.32 -44.06
N PRO A 273 19.77 8.33 -45.32
CA PRO A 273 20.47 7.66 -46.40
C PRO A 273 21.83 8.32 -46.59
N THR A 274 22.88 7.50 -46.47
CA THR A 274 24.26 7.86 -46.77
C THR A 274 24.33 8.50 -48.15
N SER A 275 24.86 9.73 -48.24
CA SER A 275 25.16 10.37 -49.51
C SER A 275 26.21 9.54 -50.25
N LEU A 276 25.86 9.12 -51.48
CA LEU A 276 26.76 8.45 -52.41
C LEU A 276 28.04 9.29 -52.62
N PRO A 277 29.24 8.68 -52.63
CA PRO A 277 30.45 9.38 -53.03
C PRO A 277 30.40 9.76 -54.52
N ALA A 278 30.88 10.96 -54.84
CA ALA A 278 31.03 11.45 -56.20
C ALA A 278 31.98 10.54 -57.02
N PRO A 279 31.76 10.41 -58.34
CA PRO A 279 32.60 9.57 -59.20
C PRO A 279 34.00 10.17 -59.35
N ALA A 280 35.02 9.40 -58.98
CA ALA A 280 36.41 9.73 -59.28
C ALA A 280 36.67 9.57 -60.79
N GLN A 281 37.04 10.66 -61.45
CA GLN A 281 37.56 10.63 -62.81
C GLN A 281 38.95 9.98 -62.82
N GLY A 282 39.12 9.00 -63.72
CA GLY A 282 40.27 8.11 -63.75
C GLY A 282 41.60 8.74 -64.18
N ARG A 283 42.68 8.03 -63.83
CA ARG A 283 43.96 8.01 -64.55
C ARG A 283 44.52 6.58 -64.56
N PRO A 284 45.31 6.20 -65.58
CA PRO A 284 45.47 4.81 -65.98
C PRO A 284 46.55 4.02 -65.20
N TRP A 285 46.33 2.72 -65.24
CA TRP A 285 47.00 1.53 -64.70
C TRP A 285 48.53 1.54 -64.58
N ILE A 286 49.02 1.05 -63.44
CA ILE A 286 50.34 0.40 -63.31
C ILE A 286 50.11 -0.98 -62.68
N LEU A 287 50.55 -2.01 -63.42
CA LEU A 287 50.49 -3.43 -63.09
C LEU A 287 51.48 -3.76 -61.96
N ILE A 288 51.02 -4.40 -60.88
CA ILE A 288 51.88 -5.25 -60.04
C ILE A 288 51.12 -6.55 -59.74
N ASN A 289 51.79 -7.63 -60.09
CA ASN A 289 51.34 -9.02 -60.10
C ASN A 289 52.00 -9.73 -58.91
N SER A 290 51.21 -10.29 -57.99
CA SER A 290 51.64 -11.33 -57.01
C SER A 290 50.41 -11.74 -56.20
N LEU A 291 49.72 -12.83 -56.54
CA LEU A 291 49.96 -14.22 -56.12
C LEU A 291 49.76 -14.50 -54.62
N LEU A 292 49.08 -15.64 -54.40
CA LEU A 292 48.85 -16.44 -53.18
C LEU A 292 47.48 -16.18 -52.51
N HIS A 293 46.50 -17.08 -52.68
CA HIS A 293 46.31 -18.37 -51.97
C HIS A 293 46.11 -18.13 -50.45
N PHE A 294 45.11 -18.66 -49.72
CA PHE A 294 44.13 -19.73 -49.95
C PHE A 294 43.03 -19.61 -48.86
N ASP A 295 41.82 -20.05 -49.20
CA ASP A 295 40.75 -20.70 -48.43
C ASP A 295 40.48 -20.39 -46.94
N PHE A 296 39.21 -20.01 -46.72
CA PHE A 296 38.42 -20.32 -45.53
C PHE A 296 37.33 -21.32 -45.94
N ASP A 297 37.42 -22.54 -45.43
CA ASP A 297 36.30 -23.46 -45.17
C ASP A 297 36.73 -24.17 -43.87
N VAL A 298 35.91 -24.29 -42.82
CA VAL A 298 34.75 -25.18 -42.75
C VAL A 298 33.91 -24.82 -41.52
N LEU A 299 32.59 -24.79 -41.70
CA LEU A 299 31.58 -24.95 -40.64
C LEU A 299 31.66 -26.34 -40.01
N ILE A 300 31.66 -26.41 -38.67
CA ILE A 300 30.68 -27.08 -37.79
C ILE A 300 31.10 -26.79 -36.34
#